data_AF-M3I297-F1
#
_entry.id   AF-M3I297-F1
#
_cell.length_a   1.000
_cell.length_b   1.000
_cell.length_c   1.000
_cell.angle_alpha   90.00
_cell.angle_beta   90.00
_cell.angle_gamma   90.00
#
_symmetry.space_group_name_H-M   'P 1'
#
loop_
_entity.id
_entity.type
_entity.pdbx_description
1 polymer ?
#
loop_
_entity_poly.entity_id
_entity_poly.type
_entity_poly.pdbx_seq_one_letter_code
_entity_poly.pdbx_strand_id
1 'polypeptide(L)'
;MPMENLSSLASKVLPGHEFYEKFREEMNPEQEIFHLKMNYAKVLVSIWSYSCMADGIFHQKEGSLVGQMVKALFEEGCIFFDHQSEKTSIIGELSEVFENPLPVKTVRNFSEGNPIMAAGFYEDACVIVSMDGALTKKEKNF
;
A
#
# COMPACT_ATOMS: atom_id res chain seq x y z
N MET A 1 -7.65 -18.61 22.79
CA MET A 1 -6.50 -17.99 22.11
C MET A 1 -6.74 -16.49 22.13
N PRO A 2 -5.82 -15.66 22.64
CA PRO A 2 -6.03 -14.22 22.66
C PRO A 2 -5.99 -13.69 21.23
N MET A 3 -6.93 -12.83 20.88
CA MET A 3 -6.93 -12.05 19.65
C MET A 3 -5.62 -11.25 19.58
N GLU A 4 -4.79 -11.54 18.58
CA GLU A 4 -3.76 -10.60 18.14
C GLU A 4 -4.48 -9.37 17.60
N ASN A 5 -4.67 -8.39 18.50
CA ASN A 5 -5.24 -7.10 18.17
C ASN A 5 -4.49 -6.48 17.00
N LEU A 6 -5.26 -5.87 16.08
CA LEU A 6 -4.87 -5.06 14.92
C LEU A 6 -3.70 -4.07 15.13
N SER A 7 -3.16 -3.92 16.34
CA SER A 7 -1.92 -3.20 16.66
C SER A 7 -0.62 -3.91 16.24
N SER A 8 -0.65 -5.22 15.99
CA SER A 8 0.52 -6.03 15.59
C SER A 8 1.00 -5.73 14.15
N LEU A 9 0.09 -5.37 13.23
CA LEU A 9 0.50 -5.00 11.86
C LEU A 9 1.03 -3.57 11.79
N ALA A 10 0.43 -2.61 12.49
CA ALA A 10 0.86 -1.22 12.47
C ALA A 10 2.25 -1.00 13.12
N SER A 11 2.63 -1.86 14.08
CA SER A 11 3.93 -1.80 14.77
C SER A 11 5.08 -2.42 13.98
N LYS A 12 4.80 -3.12 12.86
CA LYS A 12 5.81 -3.76 12.00
C LYS A 12 6.25 -2.90 10.81
N VAL A 13 5.64 -1.74 10.57
CA VAL A 13 5.61 -1.13 9.23
C VAL A 13 6.30 0.23 9.10
N LEU A 14 6.77 0.86 10.19
CA LEU A 14 7.36 2.21 10.10
C LEU A 14 8.78 2.30 10.70
N PRO A 15 9.78 2.80 9.94
CA PRO A 15 11.09 3.18 10.47
C PRO A 15 10.98 4.13 11.66
N GLY A 16 11.83 3.98 12.68
CA GLY A 16 11.81 4.81 13.90
C GLY A 16 10.87 4.33 15.02
N HIS A 17 10.14 3.23 14.84
CA HIS A 17 9.40 2.57 15.93
C HIS A 17 10.32 1.62 16.71
N GLU A 18 10.27 1.60 18.04
CA GLU A 18 11.19 0.80 18.89
C GLU A 18 11.20 -0.70 18.52
N PHE A 19 10.03 -1.23 18.11
CA PHE A 19 9.92 -2.59 17.61
C PHE A 19 10.65 -2.80 16.28
N TYR A 20 10.55 -1.85 15.34
CA TYR A 20 11.24 -1.91 14.05
C TYR A 20 12.75 -1.83 14.23
N GLU A 21 13.24 -0.95 15.11
CA GLU A 21 14.69 -0.83 15.37
C GLU A 21 15.28 -2.11 16.01
N LYS A 22 14.59 -2.73 16.97
CA LYS A 22 15.02 -4.03 17.52
C LYS A 22 14.99 -5.15 16.49
N PHE A 23 13.97 -5.18 15.63
CA PHE A 23 13.85 -6.18 14.58
C PHE A 23 14.93 -6.00 13.51
N ARG A 24 15.22 -4.74 13.14
CA ARG A 24 16.25 -4.34 12.17
C ARG A 24 17.65 -4.82 12.56
N GLU A 25 18.02 -4.75 13.85
CA GLU A 25 19.32 -5.21 14.34
C GLU A 25 19.59 -6.71 14.08
N GLU A 26 18.53 -7.51 13.88
CA GLU A 26 18.61 -8.95 13.61
C GLU A 26 18.58 -9.29 12.11
N MET A 27 18.32 -8.31 11.24
CA MET A 27 18.15 -8.52 9.79
C MET A 27 19.43 -8.24 9.03
N ASN A 28 19.66 -9.00 7.96
CA ASN A 28 20.67 -8.60 6.99
C ASN A 28 20.14 -7.45 6.10
N PRO A 29 21.03 -6.69 5.43
CA PRO A 29 20.62 -5.52 4.64
C PRO A 29 19.64 -5.82 3.51
N GLU A 30 19.74 -7.00 2.88
CA GLU A 30 18.84 -7.39 1.79
C GLU A 30 17.42 -7.62 2.30
N GLN A 31 17.29 -8.25 3.47
CA GLN A 31 16.01 -8.44 4.12
C GLN A 31 15.41 -7.09 4.56
N GLU A 32 16.22 -6.20 5.15
CA GLU A 32 15.74 -4.85 5.52
C GLU A 32 15.18 -4.09 4.31
N ILE A 33 15.89 -4.10 3.17
CA ILE A 33 15.43 -3.47 1.93
C ILE A 33 14.13 -4.09 1.43
N PHE A 34 14.01 -5.42 1.45
CA PHE A 34 12.79 -6.11 1.07
C PHE A 34 11.60 -5.68 1.93
N HIS A 35 11.77 -5.63 3.26
CA HIS A 35 10.70 -5.20 4.16
C HIS A 35 10.31 -3.74 3.96
N LEU A 36 11.26 -2.85 3.68
CA LEU A 36 10.96 -1.46 3.31
C LEU A 36 10.15 -1.37 2.02
N LYS A 37 10.55 -2.11 0.98
CA LYS A 37 9.82 -2.21 -0.29
C LYS A 37 8.40 -2.75 -0.07
N MET A 38 8.26 -3.78 0.75
CA MET A 38 6.96 -4.37 1.06
C MET A 38 6.07 -3.42 1.86
N ASN A 39 6.61 -2.74 2.86
CA ASN A 39 5.88 -1.74 3.64
C ASN A 39 5.37 -0.59 2.76
N TYR A 40 6.21 -0.12 1.84
CA TYR A 40 5.80 0.89 0.86
C TYR A 40 4.67 0.39 -0.06
N ALA A 41 4.79 -0.83 -0.60
CA ALA A 41 3.76 -1.42 -1.45
C ALA A 41 2.42 -1.61 -0.72
N LYS A 42 2.45 -1.98 0.57
CA LYS A 42 1.23 -2.08 1.39
C LYS A 42 0.55 -0.73 1.58
N VAL A 43 1.33 0.34 1.73
CA VAL A 43 0.79 1.71 1.81
C VAL A 43 0.11 2.10 0.51
N LEU A 44 0.77 1.86 -0.64
CA LEU A 44 0.18 2.09 -1.97
C LEU A 44 -1.14 1.35 -2.13
N VAL A 45 -1.15 0.03 -1.89
CA VAL A 45 -2.35 -0.79 -2.03
C VAL A 45 -3.47 -0.37 -1.08
N SER A 46 -3.13 0.13 0.12
CA SER A 46 -4.13 0.67 1.04
C SER A 46 -4.81 1.93 0.48
N ILE A 47 -4.03 2.84 -0.13
CA ILE A 47 -4.58 4.04 -0.80
C ILE A 47 -5.46 3.63 -1.97
N TRP A 48 -5.01 2.67 -2.78
CA TRP A 48 -5.77 2.17 -3.92
C TRP A 48 -7.10 1.53 -3.50
N SER A 49 -7.08 0.73 -2.42
CA SER A 49 -8.30 0.17 -1.81
C SER A 49 -9.26 1.25 -1.33
N TYR A 50 -8.77 2.25 -0.59
CA TYR A 50 -9.62 3.37 -0.18
C TYR A 50 -10.20 4.14 -1.37
N SER A 51 -9.43 4.29 -2.44
CA SER A 51 -9.86 4.97 -3.67
C SER A 51 -10.97 4.21 -4.36
N CYS A 52 -10.84 2.88 -4.54
CA CYS A 52 -11.90 2.01 -5.10
C CYS A 52 -13.17 1.94 -4.25
N MET A 53 -13.14 2.45 -3.01
CA MET A 53 -14.26 2.42 -2.07
C MET A 53 -14.71 3.83 -1.68
N ALA A 54 -14.21 4.87 -2.37
CA ALA A 54 -14.41 6.27 -1.99
C ALA A 54 -15.90 6.68 -1.97
N ASP A 55 -16.72 6.12 -2.85
CA ASP A 55 -18.17 6.34 -2.86
C ASP A 55 -18.98 5.29 -2.06
N GLY A 56 -18.29 4.24 -1.60
CA GLY A 56 -18.83 3.09 -0.89
C GLY A 56 -19.19 1.88 -1.78
N ILE A 57 -18.90 1.93 -3.08
CA ILE A 57 -19.19 0.88 -4.05
C ILE A 57 -17.90 0.52 -4.80
N PHE A 58 -17.57 -0.77 -4.83
CA PHE A 58 -16.44 -1.25 -5.62
C PHE A 58 -16.79 -1.36 -7.10
N HIS A 59 -16.11 -0.60 -7.96
CA HIS A 59 -16.30 -0.68 -9.40
C HIS A 59 -15.27 -1.58 -10.07
N GLN A 60 -15.73 -2.44 -10.99
CA GLN A 60 -14.87 -3.43 -11.66
C GLN A 60 -13.73 -2.78 -12.47
N LYS A 61 -13.94 -1.59 -13.03
CA LYS A 61 -12.93 -0.87 -13.81
C LYS A 61 -11.79 -0.36 -12.93
N GLU A 62 -12.12 0.19 -11.77
CA GLU A 62 -11.14 0.61 -10.76
C GLU A 62 -10.32 -0.59 -10.27
N GLY A 63 -10.99 -1.70 -9.95
CA GLY A 63 -10.31 -2.96 -9.59
C GLY A 63 -9.39 -3.50 -10.68
N SER A 64 -9.82 -3.43 -11.94
CA SER A 64 -8.99 -3.83 -13.09
C SER A 64 -7.74 -2.94 -13.22
N LEU A 65 -7.90 -1.62 -13.03
CA LEU A 65 -6.78 -0.67 -13.02
C LEU A 65 -5.81 -0.97 -11.88
N VAL A 66 -6.30 -1.18 -10.66
CA VAL A 66 -5.45 -1.57 -9.52
C VAL A 66 -4.70 -2.86 -9.81
N GLY A 67 -5.34 -3.84 -10.45
CA GLY A 67 -4.67 -5.05 -10.91
C GLY A 67 -3.52 -4.80 -11.91
N GLN A 68 -3.60 -3.75 -12.73
CA GLN A 68 -2.51 -3.31 -13.60
C GLN A 68 -1.41 -2.58 -12.82
N MET A 69 -1.78 -1.71 -11.87
CA MET A 69 -0.82 -1.02 -11.01
C MET A 69 0.00 -2.02 -10.18
N VAL A 70 -0.63 -3.08 -9.64
CA VAL A 70 0.08 -4.17 -8.95
C VAL A 70 1.05 -4.90 -9.89
N LYS A 71 0.67 -5.15 -11.15
CA LYS A 71 1.58 -5.76 -12.14
C LYS A 71 2.79 -4.86 -12.41
N ALA A 72 2.57 -3.55 -12.53
CA ALA A 72 3.61 -2.57 -12.77
C ALA A 72 4.69 -2.56 -11.67
N LEU A 73 4.36 -2.94 -10.43
CA LEU A 73 5.34 -3.06 -9.35
C LEU A 73 6.46 -4.07 -9.65
N PHE A 74 6.24 -5.00 -10.58
CA PHE A 74 7.20 -6.04 -10.99
C PHE A 74 7.87 -5.75 -12.33
N GLU A 75 7.59 -4.61 -12.97
CA GLU A 75 8.22 -4.22 -14.23
C GLU A 75 9.67 -3.75 -14.01
N GLU A 76 10.44 -3.64 -15.09
CA GLU A 76 11.84 -3.21 -15.04
C GLU A 76 11.98 -1.83 -14.38
N GLY A 77 12.86 -1.74 -13.38
CA GLY A 77 13.08 -0.52 -12.61
C GLY A 77 12.05 -0.26 -11.50
N CYS A 78 11.05 -1.12 -11.32
CA CYS A 78 10.04 -0.98 -10.27
C CYS A 78 10.39 -1.75 -8.98
N ILE A 79 9.59 -1.54 -7.94
CA ILE A 79 9.81 -1.96 -6.55
C ILE A 79 10.31 -3.42 -6.44
N PHE A 80 9.61 -4.34 -7.12
CA PHE A 80 9.81 -5.78 -7.03
C PHE A 80 10.41 -6.39 -8.30
N PHE A 81 11.06 -5.60 -9.16
CA PHE A 81 11.71 -6.12 -10.37
C PHE A 81 12.63 -7.30 -10.06
N ASP A 82 13.47 -7.17 -9.03
CA ASP A 82 14.43 -8.21 -8.63
C ASP A 82 13.81 -9.37 -7.84
N HIS A 83 12.50 -9.33 -7.55
CA HIS A 83 11.78 -10.28 -6.68
C HIS A 83 10.74 -11.09 -7.46
N GLN A 84 11.07 -11.47 -8.71
CA GLN A 84 10.15 -12.22 -9.56
C GLN A 84 9.86 -13.63 -9.01
N SER A 85 10.82 -14.25 -8.30
CA SER A 85 10.64 -15.57 -7.68
C SER A 85 9.60 -15.56 -6.56
N GLU A 86 9.46 -14.44 -5.85
CA GLU A 86 8.52 -14.27 -4.74
C GLU A 86 7.18 -13.68 -5.18
N LYS A 87 7.00 -13.39 -6.47
CA LYS A 87 5.86 -12.65 -7.03
C LYS A 87 4.50 -13.16 -6.55
N THR A 88 4.27 -14.46 -6.56
CA THR A 88 3.00 -15.06 -6.10
C THR A 88 2.76 -14.78 -4.62
N SER A 89 3.80 -14.87 -3.78
CA SER A 89 3.70 -14.60 -2.34
C SER A 89 3.44 -13.12 -2.08
N ILE A 90 4.16 -12.24 -2.76
CA ILE A 90 4.01 -10.79 -2.63
C ILE A 90 2.58 -10.38 -3.04
N ILE A 91 2.09 -10.86 -4.19
CA ILE A 91 0.73 -10.58 -4.65
C ILE A 91 -0.31 -11.09 -3.65
N GLY A 92 -0.11 -12.28 -3.05
CA GLY A 92 -1.00 -12.80 -2.01
C GLY A 92 -1.11 -11.84 -0.83
N GLU A 93 0.03 -11.39 -0.30
CA GLU A 93 0.05 -10.46 0.84
C GLU A 93 -0.52 -9.07 0.47
N LEU A 94 -0.24 -8.56 -0.72
CA LEU A 94 -0.86 -7.32 -1.20
C LEU A 94 -2.37 -7.46 -1.39
N SER A 95 -2.87 -8.62 -1.81
CA SER A 95 -4.31 -8.86 -1.95
C SER A 95 -5.01 -8.82 -0.58
N GLU A 96 -4.40 -9.43 0.44
CA GLU A 96 -4.92 -9.35 1.82
C GLU A 96 -4.99 -7.90 2.33
N VAL A 97 -3.99 -7.08 2.00
CA VAL A 97 -3.98 -5.65 2.34
C VAL A 97 -4.99 -4.85 1.52
N PHE A 98 -5.26 -5.22 0.28
CA PHE A 98 -6.32 -4.57 -0.49
C PHE A 98 -7.69 -4.79 0.15
N GLU A 99 -7.96 -6.01 0.63
CA GLU A 99 -9.21 -6.33 1.34
C GLU A 99 -9.26 -5.70 2.74
N ASN A 100 -8.11 -5.55 3.39
CA ASN A 100 -7.98 -5.01 4.75
C ASN A 100 -6.91 -3.91 4.79
N PRO A 101 -7.21 -2.71 4.27
CA PRO A 101 -6.22 -1.65 4.12
C PRO A 101 -5.66 -1.18 5.45
N LEU A 102 -4.40 -0.73 5.43
CA LEU A 102 -3.75 -0.13 6.58
C LEU A 102 -4.53 1.12 7.03
N PRO A 103 -4.63 1.40 8.34
CA PRO A 103 -5.31 2.59 8.83
C PRO A 103 -4.78 3.88 8.16
N VAL A 104 -5.67 4.81 7.80
CA VAL A 104 -5.31 6.09 7.16
C VAL A 104 -4.23 6.86 7.93
N LYS A 105 -4.23 6.80 9.26
CA LYS A 105 -3.15 7.34 10.11
C LYS A 105 -1.77 6.79 9.72
N THR A 106 -1.68 5.48 9.48
CA THR A 106 -0.43 4.80 9.12
C THR A 106 0.03 5.25 7.74
N VAL A 107 -0.89 5.35 6.79
CA VAL A 107 -0.63 5.86 5.43
C VAL A 107 -0.10 7.30 5.48
N ARG A 108 -0.77 8.17 6.25
CA ARG A 108 -0.36 9.57 6.42
C ARG A 108 1.04 9.70 7.01
N ASN A 109 1.35 8.91 8.04
CA ASN A 109 2.66 8.95 8.68
C ASN A 109 3.78 8.54 7.71
N PHE A 110 3.48 7.71 6.71
CA PHE A 110 4.46 7.25 5.74
C PHE A 110 4.95 8.37 4.79
N SER A 111 4.07 9.33 4.46
CA SER A 111 4.41 10.48 3.61
C SER A 111 4.72 11.76 4.39
N GLU A 112 4.74 11.71 5.73
CA GLU A 112 4.98 12.87 6.57
C GLU A 112 6.37 13.47 6.31
N GLY A 113 6.42 14.77 6.04
CA GLY A 113 7.67 15.46 5.67
C GLY A 113 8.16 15.19 4.23
N ASN A 114 7.45 14.37 3.44
CA ASN A 114 7.78 14.06 2.06
C ASN A 114 6.66 14.49 1.09
N PRO A 115 6.67 15.76 0.62
CA PRO A 115 5.61 16.28 -0.25
C PRO A 115 5.55 15.61 -1.62
N ILE A 116 6.67 15.09 -2.14
CA ILE A 116 6.71 14.39 -3.43
C ILE A 116 5.98 13.06 -3.32
N MET A 117 6.23 12.29 -2.26
CA MET A 117 5.53 11.05 -2.00
C MET A 117 4.03 11.28 -1.76
N ALA A 118 3.68 12.31 -0.99
CA ALA A 118 2.29 12.68 -0.77
C ALA A 118 1.57 13.04 -2.10
N ALA A 119 2.25 13.75 -3.01
CA ALA A 119 1.70 14.06 -4.33
C ALA A 119 1.49 12.80 -5.18
N GLY A 120 2.43 11.85 -5.17
CA GLY A 120 2.27 10.58 -5.87
C GLY A 120 1.08 9.76 -5.36
N PHE A 121 0.88 9.71 -4.03
CA PHE A 121 -0.28 9.06 -3.43
C PHE A 121 -1.61 9.71 -3.85
N TYR A 122 -1.62 11.04 -3.94
CA TYR A 122 -2.79 11.79 -4.41
C TYR A 122 -3.07 11.54 -5.89
N GLU A 123 -2.04 11.50 -6.72
CA GLU A 123 -2.16 11.22 -8.16
C GLU A 123 -2.77 9.83 -8.41
N ASP A 124 -2.23 8.80 -7.75
CA ASP A 124 -2.77 7.44 -7.81
C ASP A 124 -4.26 7.41 -7.45
N ALA A 125 -4.62 8.05 -6.33
CA ALA A 125 -6.01 8.12 -5.88
C ALA A 125 -6.91 8.78 -6.93
N CYS A 126 -6.50 9.93 -7.48
CA CYS A 126 -7.25 10.66 -8.50
C CYS A 126 -7.47 9.83 -9.78
N VAL A 127 -6.45 9.12 -10.23
CA VAL A 127 -6.54 8.27 -11.43
C VAL A 127 -7.52 7.12 -11.20
N ILE A 128 -7.50 6.51 -10.00
CA ILE A 128 -8.42 5.43 -9.66
C ILE A 128 -9.86 5.93 -9.59
N VAL A 129 -10.16 6.95 -8.79
CA VAL A 129 -11.55 7.45 -8.62
C VAL A 129 -12.14 8.03 -9.91
N SER A 130 -11.30 8.50 -10.82
CA SER A 130 -11.77 9.06 -12.10
C SER A 130 -11.96 8.01 -13.20
N MET A 131 -11.61 6.75 -12.95
CA MET A 131 -11.60 5.69 -13.96
C MET A 131 -12.98 5.45 -14.61
N ASP A 132 -14.06 5.71 -13.87
CA ASP A 132 -15.43 5.55 -14.35
C ASP A 132 -15.95 6.76 -15.16
N GLY A 133 -15.15 7.82 -15.27
CA GLY A 133 -15.37 8.95 -16.18
C GLY A 133 -16.20 10.10 -15.62
N ALA A 134 -16.84 9.93 -14.46
CA ALA A 134 -17.55 11.01 -13.78
C ALA A 134 -17.41 10.88 -12.26
N LEU A 135 -16.89 11.93 -11.62
CA LEU A 135 -16.72 11.97 -10.17
C LEU A 135 -18.02 12.34 -9.45
N THR A 136 -18.47 11.47 -8.58
CA THR A 136 -19.52 11.68 -7.59
C THR A 136 -19.12 12.74 -6.57
N LYS A 137 -20.08 13.24 -5.79
CA LYS A 137 -19.80 14.16 -4.67
C LYS A 137 -18.96 13.50 -3.58
N LYS A 138 -19.08 12.18 -3.40
CA LYS A 138 -18.33 11.44 -2.38
C LYS A 138 -16.86 11.31 -2.76
N GLU A 139 -16.57 10.90 -3.99
CA GLU A 139 -15.19 10.81 -4.50
C GLU A 139 -14.47 12.17 -4.54
N LYS A 140 -15.20 13.27 -4.72
CA LYS A 140 -14.62 14.63 -4.63
C LYS A 140 -14.31 15.08 -3.19
N ASN A 141 -15.05 14.54 -2.23
CA ASN A 141 -14.89 14.89 -0.82
C ASN A 141 -13.83 14.01 -0.13
N PHE A 142 -13.67 12.78 -0.63
CA PHE A 142 -12.53 11.91 -0.34
C PHE A 142 -11.24 12.56 -0.84
#